data_AF-A0A4R9WS51-F1
#
_entry.id   AF-A0A4R9WS51-F1
#
_cell.length_a   1.000
_cell.length_b   1.000
_cell.length_c   1.000
_cell.angle_alpha   90.00
_cell.angle_beta   90.00
_cell.angle_gamma   90.00
#
_symmetry.space_group_name_H-M   'P 1'
#
loop_
_entity.id
_entity.type
_entity.pdbx_description
1 polymer ?
#
loop_
_entity_poly.entity_id
_entity_poly.type
_entity_poly.pdbx_seq_one_letter_code
_entity_poly.pdbx_strand_id
1 'polypeptide(L)'
;LGMAARAYAIQHKLPFTTAYHTRFPEYVQARFGIPLAATYRFLHWFHKPSLAVMAPTPVVKSDLEQYGFTNVVLWTRGMDLDIFHPMDSKVLNTARP
;
A
#
# COMPACT_ATOMS: atom_id res chain seq x y z
N LEU A 1 9.31 12.85 -4.12
CA LEU A 1 9.03 12.12 -5.39
C LEU A 1 7.53 11.97 -5.66
N GLY A 2 6.76 11.28 -4.81
CA GLY A 2 5.32 11.03 -5.06
C GLY A 2 4.47 12.29 -5.31
N MET A 3 4.66 13.36 -4.53
CA MET A 3 3.96 14.64 -4.73
C MET A 3 4.24 15.29 -6.09
N ALA A 4 5.51 15.30 -6.51
CA ALA A 4 5.93 15.88 -7.79
C ALA A 4 5.42 15.04 -8.97
N ALA A 5 5.50 13.71 -8.88
CA ALA A 5 4.97 12.81 -9.91
C ALA A 5 3.46 12.97 -10.09
N ARG A 6 2.71 13.05 -8.97
CA ARG A 6 1.27 13.35 -8.98
C ARG A 6 0.98 14.70 -9.65
N ALA A 7 1.70 15.75 -9.26
CA ALA A 7 1.51 17.09 -9.83
C ALA A 7 1.76 17.09 -11.35
N TYR A 8 2.85 16.46 -11.78
CA TYR A 8 3.21 16.32 -13.20
C TYR A 8 2.15 15.56 -13.99
N ALA A 9 1.68 14.41 -13.48
CA ALA A 9 0.67 13.59 -14.14
C ALA A 9 -0.66 14.34 -14.29
N ILE A 10 -1.10 15.05 -13.24
CA ILE A 10 -2.32 15.87 -13.29
C ILE A 10 -2.17 17.00 -14.31
N GLN A 11 -1.04 17.72 -14.30
CA GLN A 11 -0.79 18.83 -15.20
C GLN A 11 -0.81 18.41 -16.67
N HIS A 12 -0.28 17.22 -16.98
CA HIS A 12 -0.20 16.69 -18.34
C HIS A 12 -1.36 15.75 -18.70
N LYS A 13 -2.38 15.62 -17.83
CA LYS A 13 -3.53 14.72 -18.01
C LYS A 13 -3.12 13.26 -18.27
N LEU A 14 -2.02 12.83 -17.68
CA LEU A 14 -1.53 11.46 -17.82
C LEU A 14 -2.28 10.55 -16.84
N PRO A 15 -2.79 9.39 -17.30
CA PRO A 15 -3.35 8.40 -16.39
C PRO A 15 -2.24 7.82 -15.51
N PHE A 16 -2.53 7.66 -14.22
CA PHE A 16 -1.58 7.06 -13.28
C PHE A 16 -2.31 6.27 -12.19
N THR A 17 -1.57 5.34 -11.60
CA THR A 17 -2.00 4.56 -10.44
C THR A 17 -1.17 4.95 -9.22
N THR A 18 -1.68 4.63 -8.05
CA THR A 18 -0.95 4.79 -6.79
C THR A 18 -1.06 3.48 -6.00
N ALA A 19 -0.13 3.24 -5.09
CA ALA A 19 -0.13 2.04 -4.26
C ALA A 19 -0.05 2.36 -2.78
N TYR A 20 -0.77 1.60 -1.97
CA TYR A 20 -0.81 1.74 -0.53
C TYR A 20 -0.23 0.48 0.14
N HIS A 21 1.04 0.57 0.55
CA HIS A 21 1.79 -0.57 1.09
C HIS A 21 2.12 -0.46 2.58
N THR A 22 1.99 0.72 3.16
CA THR A 22 2.32 0.98 4.56
C THR A 22 1.09 1.53 5.24
N ARG A 23 0.80 1.01 6.44
CA ARG A 23 -0.20 1.55 7.37
C ARG A 23 0.26 2.88 7.96
N PHE A 24 0.38 3.87 7.09
CA PHE A 24 0.96 5.17 7.39
C PHE A 24 0.12 5.97 8.41
N PRO A 25 -1.22 6.02 8.31
CA PRO A 25 -2.07 6.66 9.32
C PRO A 25 -1.83 6.13 10.72
N GLU A 26 -1.84 4.80 10.88
CA GLU A 26 -1.65 4.11 12.16
C GLU A 26 -0.24 4.34 12.69
N TYR A 27 0.77 4.25 11.81
CA TYR A 27 2.16 4.50 12.19
C TYR A 27 2.37 5.93 12.69
N VAL A 28 1.84 6.92 11.98
CA VAL A 28 1.96 8.34 12.35
C VAL A 28 1.20 8.65 13.64
N GLN A 29 0.01 8.06 13.83
CA GLN A 29 -0.74 8.22 15.07
C GLN A 29 0.03 7.63 16.25
N ALA A 30 0.58 6.42 16.11
CA ALA A 30 1.31 5.77 17.18
C ALA A 30 2.62 6.50 17.55
N ARG A 31 3.27 7.17 16.58
CA ARG A 31 4.55 7.83 16.81
C ARG A 31 4.43 9.30 17.23
N PHE A 32 3.43 10.01 16.73
CA PHE A 32 3.32 11.47 16.86
C PHE A 32 1.97 11.93 17.43
N GLY A 33 1.04 11.02 17.71
CA GLY A 33 -0.28 11.35 18.27
C GLY A 33 -1.22 12.06 17.29
N ILE A 34 -0.89 12.13 16.00
CA ILE A 34 -1.74 12.79 15.01
C ILE A 34 -3.01 11.94 14.78
N PRO A 35 -4.22 12.54 14.81
CA PRO A 35 -5.46 11.78 14.62
C PRO A 35 -5.54 11.07 13.27
N LEU A 36 -6.03 9.83 13.28
CA LEU A 36 -6.23 9.01 12.07
C LEU A 36 -7.07 9.75 11.01
N ALA A 37 -8.13 10.45 11.43
CA ALA A 37 -8.97 11.21 10.50
C ALA A 37 -8.20 12.26 9.69
N ALA A 38 -7.16 12.88 10.28
CA ALA A 38 -6.35 13.87 9.58
C ALA A 38 -5.41 13.21 8.55
N THR A 39 -4.75 12.12 8.95
CA THR A 39 -3.84 11.37 8.06
C THR A 39 -4.59 10.67 6.94
N TYR A 40 -5.74 10.06 7.23
CA TYR A 40 -6.63 9.50 6.19
C TYR A 40 -7.15 10.56 5.23
N ARG A 41 -7.51 11.76 5.71
CA ARG A 41 -7.93 12.86 4.83
C ARG A 41 -6.82 13.31 3.89
N PHE A 42 -5.58 13.37 4.38
CA PHE A 42 -4.42 13.67 3.55
C PHE A 42 -4.21 12.60 2.47
N LEU A 43 -4.27 11.32 2.84
CA LEU A 43 -4.12 10.23 1.90
C LEU A 43 -5.24 10.20 0.86
N HIS A 44 -6.48 10.42 1.29
CA HIS A 44 -7.61 10.53 0.36
C HIS A 44 -7.36 11.58 -0.71
N TRP A 45 -6.93 12.79 -0.33
CA TRP A 45 -6.55 13.85 -1.27
C TRP A 45 -5.40 13.45 -2.20
N PHE A 46 -4.39 12.75 -1.67
CA PHE A 46 -3.24 12.30 -2.44
C PHE A 46 -3.65 11.30 -3.52
N HIS A 47 -4.45 10.29 -3.14
CA HIS A 47 -4.81 9.16 -3.98
C HIS A 47 -6.00 9.41 -4.92
N LYS A 48 -6.93 10.33 -4.57
CA LYS A 48 -8.14 10.65 -5.32
C LYS A 48 -7.98 10.83 -6.85
N PRO A 49 -6.96 11.52 -7.37
CA PRO A 49 -6.80 11.70 -8.82
C PRO A 49 -6.25 10.47 -9.57
N SER A 50 -5.80 9.43 -8.87
CA SER A 50 -5.32 8.21 -9.53
C SER A 50 -6.49 7.41 -10.09
N LEU A 51 -6.26 6.64 -11.16
CA LEU A 51 -7.27 5.74 -11.71
C LEU A 51 -7.55 4.57 -10.78
N ALA A 52 -6.52 4.08 -10.09
CA ALA A 52 -6.64 2.99 -9.14
C ALA A 52 -5.66 3.15 -7.97
N VAL A 53 -6.13 2.77 -6.78
CA VAL A 53 -5.33 2.65 -5.56
C VAL A 53 -5.06 1.17 -5.30
N MET A 54 -3.82 0.76 -5.48
CA MET A 54 -3.40 -0.63 -5.37
C MET A 54 -3.19 -1.03 -3.91
N ALA A 55 -3.96 -2.02 -3.45
CA ALA A 55 -3.86 -2.59 -2.12
C ALA A 55 -3.27 -4.02 -2.19
N PRO A 56 -2.34 -4.40 -1.28
CA PRO A 56 -1.64 -5.67 -1.35
C PRO A 56 -2.44 -6.87 -0.84
N THR A 57 -3.49 -6.64 -0.03
CA THR A 57 -4.31 -7.69 0.58
C THR A 57 -5.78 -7.29 0.60
N PRO A 58 -6.71 -8.26 0.66
CA PRO A 58 -8.15 -7.98 0.80
C PRO A 58 -8.49 -7.16 2.06
N VAL A 59 -7.77 -7.39 3.16
CA VAL A 59 -7.96 -6.65 4.42
C VAL A 59 -7.64 -5.17 4.23
N VAL A 60 -6.47 -4.84 3.64
CA VAL A 60 -6.09 -3.45 3.39
C VAL A 60 -7.04 -2.78 2.41
N LYS A 61 -7.54 -3.52 1.41
CA LYS A 61 -8.58 -3.00 0.51
C LYS A 61 -9.84 -2.60 1.28
N SER A 62 -10.36 -3.51 2.11
CA SER A 62 -11.55 -3.24 2.93
C SER A 62 -11.34 -2.07 3.88
N ASP A 63 -10.18 -1.97 4.54
CA ASP A 63 -9.85 -0.85 5.42
C ASP A 63 -9.93 0.49 4.66
N LEU A 64 -9.27 0.59 3.50
CA LEU A 64 -9.30 1.80 2.67
C LEU A 64 -10.72 2.14 2.21
N GLU A 65 -11.52 1.16 1.83
CA GLU A 65 -12.93 1.37 1.45
C GLU A 65 -13.76 1.91 2.61
N GLN A 66 -13.55 1.43 3.84
CA GLN A 66 -14.20 1.95 5.04
C GLN A 66 -13.81 3.41 5.33
N TYR A 67 -12.59 3.82 4.96
CA TYR A 67 -12.13 5.20 5.04
C TYR A 67 -12.50 6.05 3.81
N GLY A 68 -13.37 5.55 2.92
CA GLY A 68 -13.98 6.33 1.84
C GLY A 68 -13.19 6.37 0.53
N PHE A 69 -12.22 5.47 0.34
CA PHE A 69 -11.55 5.28 -0.95
C PHE A 69 -12.46 4.47 -1.88
N THR A 70 -12.70 4.96 -3.10
CA THR A 70 -13.72 4.40 -4.01
C THR A 70 -13.17 3.58 -5.16
N ASN A 71 -11.86 3.69 -5.46
CA ASN A 71 -11.21 3.04 -6.60
C ASN A 71 -10.05 2.13 -6.16
N VAL A 72 -10.25 1.40 -5.07
CA VAL A 72 -9.24 0.50 -4.53
C VAL A 72 -9.25 -0.83 -5.29
N VAL A 73 -8.11 -1.24 -5.82
CA VAL A 73 -7.93 -2.50 -6.56
C VAL A 73 -6.97 -3.41 -5.82
N LEU A 74 -7.25 -4.71 -5.85
CA LEU A 74 -6.32 -5.69 -5.29
C LEU A 74 -5.16 -5.89 -6.27
N TRP A 75 -3.95 -5.56 -5.83
CA TRP A 75 -2.71 -5.85 -6.54
C TRP A 75 -1.80 -6.62 -5.60
N THR A 76 -1.94 -7.94 -5.63
CA THR A 76 -1.17 -8.83 -4.78
C THR A 76 0.29 -8.82 -5.20
N ARG A 77 1.17 -8.94 -4.21
CA ARG A 77 2.58 -9.24 -4.50
C ARG A 77 2.65 -10.70 -4.93
N GLY A 78 3.08 -10.94 -6.16
CA GLY A 78 3.49 -12.27 -6.61
C GLY A 78 4.88 -12.62 -6.07
N MET A 79 5.16 -13.91 -5.92
CA MET A 79 6.51 -14.43 -5.75
C MET A 79 6.93 -15.10 -7.06
N ASP A 80 8.20 -14.96 -7.40
CA ASP A 80 8.78 -15.67 -8.53
C ASP A 80 8.85 -17.17 -8.20
N LEU A 81 8.08 -17.99 -8.92
CA LEU A 81 7.99 -19.43 -8.67
C LEU A 81 9.23 -20.19 -9.16
N ASP A 82 10.03 -19.60 -10.04
CA ASP A 82 11.30 -20.20 -10.47
C ASP A 82 12.35 -20.11 -9.34
N ILE A 83 12.27 -19.06 -8.52
CA ILE A 83 13.13 -18.87 -7.35
C ILE A 83 12.54 -19.56 -6.11
N PHE A 84 11.22 -19.44 -5.91
CA PHE A 84 10.52 -19.93 -4.74
C PHE A 84 9.61 -21.12 -5.09
N HIS A 85 10.23 -22.30 -5.17
CA HIS A 85 9.54 -23.58 -5.29
C HIS A 85 9.93 -24.50 -4.12
N PRO A 86 9.12 -25.52 -3.80
CA PRO A 86 9.49 -26.52 -2.80
C PRO A 86 10.84 -27.16 -3.15
N MET A 87 11.81 -27.04 -2.25
CA MET A 87 13.12 -27.69 -2.33
C MET A 87 13.30 -28.57 -1.10
N ASP A 88 14.20 -29.57 -1.19
CA ASP A 88 14.56 -30.40 -0.05
C ASP A 88 15.01 -29.52 1.14
N SER A 89 14.38 -29.72 2.29
CA SER A 89 14.65 -28.88 3.45
C SER A 89 16.06 -29.15 3.97
N LYS A 90 16.95 -28.18 3.82
CA LYS A 90 18.22 -28.15 4.56
C LYS A 90 17.93 -27.65 5.98
N VAL A 91 17.31 -28.50 6.80
CA VAL A 91 17.12 -28.21 8.22
C VAL A 91 18.50 -28.02 8.82
N LEU A 92 18.83 -26.79 9.18
CA LEU A 92 20.04 -26.52 9.95
C LEU A 92 19.82 -27.16 11.31
N ASN A 93 20.64 -28.14 11.66
CA ASN A 93 20.57 -28.88 12.91
C ASN A 93 21.14 -28.02 14.06
N THR A 94 20.63 -26.79 14.18
CA THR A 94 20.98 -25.85 15.24
C THR A 94 20.20 -26.24 16.49
N ALA A 95 20.90 -26.33 17.63
CA ALA A 95 20.25 -26.47 18.93
C ALA A 95 19.18 -25.38 19.06
N ARG A 96 17.97 -25.77 19.51
CA ARG A 96 16.90 -24.82 19.76
C ARG A 96 17.32 -23.90 20.92
N PRO A 97 17.12 -22.58 20.81
CA PRO A 97 17.33 -21.65 21.92
C PRO A 97 16.36 -21.92 23.07
#